data_AF-A0A1M6JC94-F1
#
_entry.id   AF-A0A1M6JC94-F1
#
_cell.length_a   1.000
_cell.length_b   1.000
_cell.length_c   1.000
_cell.angle_alpha   90.00
_cell.angle_beta   90.00
_cell.angle_gamma   90.00
#
_symmetry.space_group_name_H-M   'P 1'
#
loop_
_entity.id
_entity.type
_entity.pdbx_description
1 polymer ?
#
loop_
_entity_poly.entity_id
_entity_poly.type
_entity_poly.pdbx_seq_one_letter_code
_entity_poly.pdbx_strand_id
1 'polypeptide(L)'
;MNLEQIAEEKIEEAIANGLFDNLAGRGKALDLDDYFATPEHLRSTHAMLKTHGYVPPEVELMKEIHELEQELCSADEPRSKVIERQLMHKRTDLAMAMDRIRHQMRHSASP
;
A
#
# COMPACT_ATOMS: atom_id res chain seq x y z
N MET A 1 -28.48 -6.49 21.87
CA MET A 1 -28.02 -7.13 20.62
C MET A 1 -26.53 -7.38 20.76
N ASN A 2 -26.10 -8.61 20.48
CA ASN A 2 -24.70 -9.01 20.50
C ASN A 2 -24.06 -8.73 19.12
N LEU A 3 -22.75 -8.48 19.07
CA LEU A 3 -22.01 -8.24 17.82
C LEU A 3 -22.14 -9.44 16.85
N GLU A 4 -22.16 -10.65 17.40
CA GLU A 4 -22.37 -11.91 16.66
C GLU A 4 -23.71 -11.92 15.90
N GLN A 5 -24.79 -11.47 16.54
CA GLN A 5 -26.12 -11.42 15.92
C GLN A 5 -26.18 -10.40 14.79
N ILE A 6 -25.55 -9.25 14.99
CA ILE A 6 -25.47 -8.19 13.97
C ILE A 6 -24.63 -8.67 12.76
N ALA A 7 -23.55 -9.39 13.02
CA ALA A 7 -22.71 -9.96 11.97
C ALA A 7 -23.46 -11.02 11.15
N GLU A 8 -24.18 -11.93 11.81
CA GLU A 8 -24.96 -12.98 11.14
C GLU A 8 -26.05 -12.38 10.24
N GLU A 9 -26.85 -11.45 10.76
CA GLU A 9 -27.91 -10.77 10.00
C GLU A 9 -27.34 -10.07 8.75
N LYS A 10 -26.18 -9.42 8.87
CA LYS A 10 -25.48 -8.75 7.75
C LYS A 10 -25.00 -9.75 6.69
N ILE A 11 -24.49 -10.91 7.11
CA ILE A 11 -24.01 -11.95 6.20
C ILE A 11 -25.20 -12.56 5.45
N GLU A 12 -26.29 -12.89 6.14
CA GLU A 12 -27.50 -13.42 5.54
C GLU A 12 -28.12 -12.44 4.52
N GLU A 13 -28.20 -11.16 4.86
CA GLU A 13 -28.68 -10.11 3.95
C GLU A 13 -27.79 -10.01 2.68
N ALA A 14 -26.47 -10.07 2.85
CA ALA A 14 -25.53 -10.03 1.72
C ALA A 14 -25.62 -11.26 0.82
N ILE A 15 -25.88 -12.45 1.39
CA ILE A 15 -26.15 -13.69 0.64
C ILE A 15 -27.48 -13.56 -0.13
N ALA A 16 -28.55 -13.11 0.52
CA ALA A 16 -29.86 -12.95 -0.11
C ALA A 16 -29.82 -11.96 -1.28
N ASN A 17 -29.00 -10.91 -1.17
CA ASN A 17 -28.77 -9.93 -2.22
C ASN A 17 -27.80 -10.41 -3.33
N GLY A 18 -27.28 -11.64 -3.25
CA GLY A 18 -26.38 -12.21 -4.25
C GLY A 18 -25.00 -11.56 -4.30
N LEU A 19 -24.58 -10.83 -3.25
CA LEU A 19 -23.28 -10.13 -3.24
C LEU A 19 -22.09 -11.10 -3.33
N PHE A 20 -22.28 -12.37 -2.96
CA PHE A 20 -21.27 -13.43 -3.07
C PHE A 20 -21.26 -14.15 -4.43
N ASP A 21 -22.23 -13.88 -5.32
CA ASP A 21 -22.38 -14.62 -6.57
C ASP A 21 -21.38 -14.20 -7.66
N ASN A 22 -20.84 -12.99 -7.61
CA ASN A 22 -19.89 -12.52 -8.62
C ASN A 22 -18.66 -11.86 -8.00
N LEU A 23 -18.11 -12.51 -6.97
CA LEU A 23 -16.85 -12.07 -6.37
C LEU A 23 -15.72 -12.07 -7.40
N ALA A 24 -14.87 -11.06 -7.33
CA ALA A 24 -13.64 -11.01 -8.10
C ALA A 24 -12.82 -12.27 -7.82
N GLY A 25 -12.54 -13.06 -8.87
CA GLY A 25 -11.78 -14.31 -8.74
C GLY A 25 -12.61 -15.55 -8.37
N ARG A 26 -13.96 -15.48 -8.35
CA ARG A 26 -14.82 -16.66 -8.12
C ARG A 26 -14.43 -17.82 -9.05
N GLY A 27 -14.10 -18.98 -8.47
CA GLY A 27 -13.72 -20.19 -9.20
C GLY A 27 -12.31 -20.20 -9.80
N LYS A 28 -11.53 -19.14 -9.61
CA LYS A 28 -10.12 -19.07 -10.03
C LYS A 28 -9.21 -19.42 -8.86
N ALA A 29 -8.03 -19.97 -9.15
CA ALA A 29 -6.99 -20.13 -8.13
C ALA A 29 -6.63 -18.75 -7.56
N LEU A 30 -6.42 -18.71 -6.24
CA LEU A 30 -5.91 -17.51 -5.58
C LEU A 30 -4.50 -17.23 -6.10
N ASP A 31 -4.26 -15.99 -6.54
CA ASP A 31 -2.92 -15.50 -6.81
C ASP A 31 -2.24 -15.16 -5.47
N LEU A 32 -1.20 -15.93 -5.15
CA LEU A 32 -0.44 -15.80 -3.91
C LEU A 32 1.01 -15.39 -4.18
N ASP A 33 1.34 -15.01 -5.42
CA ASP A 33 2.71 -14.70 -5.81
C ASP A 33 3.29 -13.59 -4.95
N ASP A 34 2.53 -12.51 -4.75
CA ASP A 34 2.90 -11.40 -3.86
C ASP A 34 3.07 -11.83 -2.39
N TYR A 35 2.23 -12.75 -1.92
CA TYR A 35 2.29 -13.25 -0.54
C TYR A 35 3.56 -14.05 -0.31
N PHE A 36 3.94 -14.93 -1.25
CA PHE A 36 5.16 -15.74 -1.15
C PHE A 36 6.43 -14.98 -1.51
N ALA A 37 6.34 -13.93 -2.34
CA ALA A 37 7.42 -12.98 -2.59
C ALA A 37 7.78 -12.15 -1.33
N THR A 38 6.83 -11.99 -0.42
CA THR A 38 7.06 -11.33 0.87
C THR A 38 7.83 -12.28 1.82
N PRO A 39 8.90 -11.81 2.50
CA PRO A 39 9.61 -12.60 3.51
C PRO A 39 8.68 -13.13 4.60
N GLU A 40 8.89 -14.37 5.05
CA GLU A 40 7.98 -15.08 5.97
C GLU A 40 7.58 -14.26 7.20
N HIS A 41 8.56 -13.65 7.87
CA HIS A 41 8.37 -12.82 9.06
C HIS A 41 7.52 -11.55 8.83
N LEU A 42 7.21 -11.20 7.58
CA LEU A 42 6.44 -10.00 7.21
C LEU A 42 5.13 -10.31 6.50
N ARG A 43 4.87 -11.57 6.13
CA ARG A 43 3.71 -11.92 5.28
C ARG A 43 2.39 -11.50 5.91
N SER A 44 2.17 -11.84 7.18
CA SER A 44 0.90 -11.57 7.86
C SER A 44 0.64 -10.07 8.04
N THR A 45 1.67 -9.30 8.42
CA THR A 45 1.55 -7.85 8.59
C THR A 45 1.37 -7.16 7.24
N HIS A 46 2.16 -7.52 6.23
CA HIS A 46 2.06 -6.97 4.88
C HIS A 46 0.71 -7.30 4.22
N ALA A 47 0.24 -8.54 4.34
CA ALA A 47 -1.08 -8.95 3.85
C ALA A 47 -2.21 -8.16 4.52
N MET A 48 -2.16 -8.01 5.85
CA MET A 48 -3.17 -7.24 6.59
C MET A 48 -3.21 -5.78 6.13
N LEU A 49 -2.06 -5.11 6.03
CA LEU A 49 -1.98 -3.72 5.59
C LEU A 49 -2.47 -3.56 4.15
N LYS A 50 -2.05 -4.45 3.24
CA LYS A 50 -2.49 -4.45 1.83
C LYS A 50 -4.00 -4.64 1.69
N THR A 51 -4.60 -5.57 2.42
CA THR A 51 -6.05 -5.84 2.37
C THR A 51 -6.88 -4.65 2.85
N HIS A 52 -6.36 -3.82 3.77
CA HIS A 52 -7.07 -2.65 4.29
C HIS A 52 -6.79 -1.36 3.49
N GLY A 53 -6.06 -1.47 2.37
CA GLY A 53 -5.67 -0.30 1.57
C GLY A 53 -4.72 0.64 2.30
N TYR A 54 -4.00 0.15 3.32
CA TYR A 54 -3.02 0.97 4.03
C TYR A 54 -1.78 1.15 3.16
N VAL A 55 -1.56 2.38 2.71
CA VAL A 55 -0.40 2.78 1.93
C VAL A 55 0.65 3.35 2.89
N PRO A 56 1.85 2.76 2.98
CA PRO A 56 2.92 3.33 3.79
C PRO A 56 3.27 4.75 3.34
N PRO A 57 3.67 5.66 4.26
CA PRO A 57 3.99 7.04 3.92
C PRO A 57 5.13 7.15 2.90
N GLU A 58 6.04 6.18 2.86
CA GLU A 58 7.11 6.12 1.85
C GLU A 58 6.55 5.89 0.44
N VAL A 59 5.50 5.08 0.30
CA VAL A 59 4.85 4.82 -0.99
C VAL A 59 4.08 6.04 -1.47
N GLU A 60 3.42 6.78 -0.56
CA GLU A 60 2.81 8.07 -0.87
C GLU A 60 3.87 9.08 -1.35
N LEU A 61 5.00 9.17 -0.66
CA LEU A 61 6.11 10.05 -1.03
C LEU A 61 6.69 9.69 -2.41
N MET A 62 6.81 8.40 -2.74
CA MET A 62 7.20 7.95 -4.09
C MET A 62 6.21 8.41 -5.16
N LYS A 63 4.90 8.33 -4.88
CA LYS A 63 3.86 8.80 -5.78
C LYS A 63 3.94 10.31 -6.01
N GLU A 64 4.11 11.08 -4.94
CA GLU A 64 4.28 12.54 -5.04
C GLU A 64 5.53 12.94 -5.84
N ILE A 65 6.65 12.23 -5.66
CA ILE A 65 7.86 12.42 -6.47
C ILE A 65 7.55 12.17 -7.94
N HIS A 66 6.83 11.08 -8.26
CA HIS A 66 6.47 10.76 -9.64
C HIS A 66 5.55 11.81 -10.27
N GLU A 67 4.57 12.31 -9.53
CA GLU A 67 3.68 13.39 -9.98
C GLU A 67 4.45 14.69 -10.26
N LEU A 68 5.40 15.06 -9.39
CA LEU A 68 6.27 16.22 -9.61
C LEU A 68 7.22 16.04 -10.80
N GLU A 69 7.72 14.84 -11.05
CA GLU A 69 8.52 14.53 -12.25
C GLU A 69 7.69 14.69 -13.54
N GLN A 70 6.42 14.27 -13.52
CA GLN A 70 5.51 14.48 -14.64
C GLN A 70 5.20 15.97 -14.84
N GLU A 71 4.98 16.71 -13.75
CA GLU A 71 4.76 18.16 -13.82
C GLU A 71 5.98 18.87 -14.42
N LEU A 72 7.20 18.48 -14.01
CA LEU A 72 8.45 19.05 -14.50
C LEU A 72 8.59 18.94 -16.02
N CYS A 73 8.14 17.82 -16.61
CA CYS A 73 8.18 17.61 -18.07
C CYS A 73 7.35 18.62 -18.87
N SER A 74 6.39 19.30 -18.25
CA SER A 74 5.47 20.25 -18.90
C SER A 74 5.55 21.67 -18.33
N ALA A 75 6.50 21.94 -17.43
CA ALA A 75 6.61 23.22 -16.73
C ALA A 75 7.51 24.24 -17.44
N ASP A 76 7.13 25.51 -17.37
CA ASP A 76 7.97 26.64 -17.81
C ASP A 76 9.18 26.86 -16.88
N GLU A 77 10.23 27.50 -17.39
CA GLU A 77 11.52 27.71 -16.74
C GLU A 77 11.49 28.26 -15.29
N PRO A 78 10.65 29.25 -14.91
CA PRO A 78 10.56 29.68 -13.52
C PRO A 78 9.89 28.65 -12.60
N ARG A 79 8.94 27.86 -13.12
CA ARG A 79 8.22 26.82 -12.36
C ARG A 79 9.05 25.55 -12.24
N SER A 80 9.80 25.20 -13.27
CA SER A 80 10.74 24.07 -13.30
C SER A 80 11.73 24.12 -12.13
N LYS A 81 12.37 25.27 -11.87
CA LYS A 81 13.31 25.43 -10.73
C LYS A 81 12.67 25.20 -9.35
N VAL A 82 11.39 25.54 -9.19
CA VAL A 82 10.67 25.31 -7.93
C VAL A 82 10.40 23.82 -7.75
N ILE A 83 9.93 23.15 -8.81
CA ILE A 83 9.66 21.71 -8.81
C ILE A 83 10.97 20.92 -8.57
N GLU A 84 12.08 21.30 -9.19
CA GLU A 84 13.39 20.68 -8.95
C GLU A 84 13.82 20.74 -7.48
N ARG A 85 13.62 21.89 -6.82
CA ARG A 85 13.92 22.03 -5.38
C ARG A 85 13.01 21.13 -4.53
N GLN A 86 11.73 21.04 -4.86
CA GLN A 86 10.78 20.17 -4.16
C GLN A 86 11.14 18.69 -4.34
N LEU A 87 11.50 18.28 -5.57
CA LEU A 87 11.96 16.93 -5.88
C LEU A 87 13.22 16.58 -5.09
N MET A 88 14.20 17.48 -5.02
CA MET A 88 15.41 17.27 -4.24
C MET A 88 15.11 16.99 -2.77
N HIS A 89 14.22 17.79 -2.16
CA HIS A 89 13.83 17.61 -0.78
C HIS A 89 13.14 16.25 -0.55
N LYS A 90 12.08 15.97 -1.33
CA LYS A 90 11.33 14.71 -1.22
C LYS A 90 12.18 13.47 -1.46
N ARG A 91 13.10 13.52 -2.42
CA ARG A 91 14.06 12.41 -2.67
C ARG A 91 14.98 12.18 -1.47
N THR A 92 15.40 13.25 -0.80
CA THR A 92 16.22 13.15 0.43
C THR A 92 15.41 12.52 1.55
N ASP A 93 14.17 12.96 1.76
CA ASP A 93 13.28 12.40 2.79
C ASP A 93 13.00 10.92 2.55
N LEU A 94 12.75 10.54 1.28
CA LEU A 94 12.54 9.14 0.89
C LEU A 94 13.79 8.30 1.18
N ALA A 95 14.98 8.79 0.82
CA ALA A 95 16.23 8.08 1.10
C ALA A 95 16.42 7.83 2.60
N MET A 96 16.17 8.85 3.43
CA MET A 96 16.24 8.71 4.89
C MET A 96 15.21 7.70 5.42
N ALA A 97 13.98 7.72 4.90
CA ALA A 97 12.94 6.77 5.30
C ALA A 97 13.32 5.32 4.94
N MET A 98 13.81 5.10 3.72
CA MET A 98 14.25 3.78 3.26
C MET A 98 15.44 3.24 4.06
N ASP A 99 16.38 4.09 4.47
CA ASP A 99 17.49 3.68 5.33
C ASP A 99 16.99 3.27 6.73
N ARG A 100 16.02 3.99 7.30
CA ARG A 100 15.38 3.60 8.58
C ARG A 100 14.71 2.24 8.48
N ILE A 101 13.93 1.99 7.41
CA ILE A 101 13.29 0.70 7.16
C ILE A 101 14.35 -0.40 7.05
N ARG A 102 15.41 -0.19 6.26
CA ARG A 102 16.50 -1.16 6.11
C ARG A 102 17.14 -1.49 7.46
N HIS A 103 17.33 -0.49 8.33
CA HIS A 103 17.84 -0.72 9.68
C HIS A 103 16.87 -1.51 10.56
N GLN A 104 15.57 -1.18 10.57
CA GLN A 104 14.57 -1.95 11.33
C GLN A 104 14.52 -3.41 10.90
N MET A 105 14.56 -3.65 9.59
CA MET A 105 14.50 -4.99 9.00
C MET A 105 15.73 -5.84 9.37
N ARG A 106 16.91 -5.21 9.52
CA ARG A 106 18.12 -5.90 10.01
C ARG A 106 18.02 -6.32 11.48
N HIS A 107 17.28 -5.58 12.30
CA HIS A 107 17.10 -5.91 13.72
C HIS A 107 15.97 -6.92 13.95
N SER A 108 14.92 -6.92 13.13
CA SER A 108 13.83 -7.92 13.19
C SER A 108 14.23 -9.29 12.62
N ALA A 109 15.30 -9.36 11.82
CA ALA A 109 15.83 -10.59 11.25
C ALA A 109 16.92 -11.27 12.10
N SER A 110 17.23 -10.71 13.29
CA SER A 110 18.15 -11.34 14.24
C SER A 110 17.34 -12.13 15.28
N PRO A 111 17.63 -13.43 15.50
CA PRO A 111 16.88 -14.30 16.41
C PRO A 111 16.99 -13.89 17.89
#